data_AF-A0A1D2U078-F1
#
_entry.id   AF-A0A1D2U078-F1
#
_cell.length_a   1.000
_cell.length_b   1.000
_cell.length_c   1.000
_cell.angle_alpha   90.00
_cell.angle_beta   90.00
_cell.angle_gamma   90.00
#
_symmetry.space_group_name_H-M   'P 1'
#
loop_
_entity.id
_entity.type
_entity.pdbx_description
1 polymer ?
#
loop_
_entity_poly.entity_id
_entity_poly.type
_entity_poly.pdbx_seq_one_letter_code
_entity_poly.pdbx_strand_id
1 'polypeptide(L)'
;MVAVIALAMVGLIKRATMYGKGVPLVGLANIAEGTHDGCLTKYSDGAIASRFLLVKAGTDADHIALSGATDTPYGVCTDEAAAAEEEVNVNLLACNKQTQKVTNDATGAIAFGDFLVPAANGKVKKIAAGAGNYYVVGMALQAAAADGDIFEMAPIGAWKTQ
;
A
#
# COMPACT_ATOMS: atom_id res chain seq x y z
N MET A 1 -9.73 2.14 -69.34
CA MET A 1 -8.61 2.42 -68.41
C MET A 1 -8.90 3.54 -67.41
N VAL A 2 -9.69 4.57 -67.75
CA VAL A 2 -9.99 5.73 -66.87
C VAL A 2 -10.84 5.38 -65.63
N ALA A 3 -11.78 4.43 -65.73
CA ALA A 3 -12.67 4.06 -64.64
C ALA A 3 -11.97 3.37 -63.44
N VAL A 4 -10.88 2.63 -63.68
CA VAL A 4 -10.13 1.91 -62.64
C VAL A 4 -9.31 2.89 -61.78
N ILE A 5 -8.79 3.95 -62.39
CA ILE A 5 -8.01 4.99 -61.70
C ILE A 5 -8.91 5.82 -60.76
N ALA A 6 -10.14 6.14 -61.21
CA ALA A 6 -11.09 6.87 -60.38
C ALA A 6 -11.53 6.08 -59.13
N LEU A 7 -11.75 4.76 -59.26
CA LEU A 7 -12.14 3.91 -58.14
C LEU A 7 -11.02 3.75 -57.10
N ALA A 8 -9.76 3.66 -57.57
CA ALA A 8 -8.58 3.61 -56.69
C ALA A 8 -8.38 4.92 -55.91
N MET A 9 -8.58 6.08 -56.56
CA MET A 9 -8.47 7.40 -55.92
C MET A 9 -9.55 7.62 -54.86
N VAL A 10 -10.81 7.22 -55.13
CA VAL A 10 -11.90 7.31 -54.16
C VAL A 10 -11.66 6.39 -52.95
N GLY A 11 -11.09 5.20 -53.17
CA GLY A 11 -10.70 4.29 -52.09
C GLY A 11 -9.59 4.85 -51.20
N LEU A 12 -8.60 5.53 -51.80
CA LEU A 12 -7.49 6.16 -51.07
C LEU A 12 -7.96 7.35 -50.23
N ILE A 13 -8.85 8.19 -50.78
CA ILE A 13 -9.43 9.36 -50.07
C ILE A 13 -10.31 8.90 -48.89
N LYS A 14 -11.10 7.82 -49.05
CA LYS A 14 -11.90 7.24 -47.96
C LYS A 14 -11.03 6.64 -46.85
N ARG A 15 -9.90 5.99 -47.18
CA ARG A 15 -8.95 5.50 -46.18
C ARG A 15 -8.24 6.64 -45.44
N ALA A 16 -7.86 7.71 -46.13
CA ALA A 16 -7.24 8.88 -45.52
C ALA A 16 -8.20 9.64 -44.57
N THR A 17 -9.49 9.72 -44.90
CA THR A 17 -10.50 10.34 -44.03
C THR A 17 -10.91 9.46 -42.84
N MET A 18 -10.79 8.13 -42.93
CA MET A 18 -11.01 7.24 -41.78
C MET A 18 -9.88 7.28 -40.75
N TYR A 19 -8.64 7.57 -41.18
CA TYR A 19 -7.49 7.68 -40.26
C TYR A 19 -7.46 9.00 -39.46
N GLY A 20 -8.24 10.01 -39.87
CA GLY A 20 -8.28 11.34 -39.25
C GLY A 20 -9.52 11.63 -38.40
N LYS A 21 -10.52 10.74 -38.38
CA LYS A 21 -11.62 10.85 -37.42
C LYS A 21 -11.12 10.29 -36.11
N GLY A 22 -10.67 11.18 -35.22
CA GLY A 22 -10.35 10.85 -33.84
C GLY A 22 -11.40 9.88 -33.30
N VAL A 23 -11.01 8.63 -33.12
CA VAL A 23 -11.54 7.85 -32.01
C VAL A 23 -11.45 8.81 -30.84
N PRO A 24 -12.56 9.11 -30.13
CA PRO A 24 -12.41 9.81 -28.87
C PRO A 24 -11.39 8.98 -28.12
N LEU A 25 -10.19 9.53 -27.93
CA LEU A 25 -9.35 9.10 -26.84
C LEU A 25 -10.30 9.27 -25.67
N VAL A 26 -10.87 8.16 -25.19
CA VAL A 26 -11.42 8.10 -23.85
C VAL A 26 -10.18 8.33 -23.00
N GLY A 27 -9.83 9.59 -22.86
CA GLY A 27 -8.64 10.06 -22.19
C GLY A 27 -8.90 9.73 -20.74
N LEU A 28 -8.37 8.58 -20.33
CA LEU A 28 -8.07 8.30 -18.93
C LEU A 28 -9.25 8.43 -17.97
N ALA A 29 -10.50 8.19 -18.40
CA ALA A 29 -11.61 8.06 -17.46
C ALA A 29 -11.26 6.93 -16.48
N ASN A 30 -10.98 7.30 -15.22
CA ASN A 30 -10.56 6.46 -14.10
C ASN A 30 -9.09 5.98 -14.06
N ILE A 31 -8.17 6.48 -14.89
CA ILE A 31 -6.73 6.29 -14.64
C ILE A 31 -6.26 7.45 -13.76
N ALA A 32 -5.94 7.14 -12.51
CA ALA A 32 -5.40 8.06 -11.50
C ALA A 32 -6.34 9.15 -10.93
N GLU A 33 -7.64 9.15 -11.25
CA GLU A 33 -8.63 10.10 -10.68
C GLU A 33 -9.32 9.58 -9.38
N GLY A 34 -8.59 8.83 -8.54
CA GLY A 34 -9.10 8.40 -7.22
C GLY A 34 -8.89 6.93 -6.86
N THR A 35 -8.22 6.14 -7.71
CA THR A 35 -7.79 4.77 -7.36
C THR A 35 -6.27 4.69 -7.35
N HIS A 36 -5.71 4.22 -6.24
CA HIS A 36 -4.27 4.02 -6.04
C HIS A 36 -3.97 2.53 -5.91
N ASP A 37 -2.76 2.09 -6.28
CA ASP A 37 -2.38 0.65 -6.26
C ASP A 37 -2.02 0.16 -4.85
N GLY A 38 -2.88 0.47 -3.88
CA GLY A 38 -2.72 0.04 -2.49
C GLY A 38 -1.60 0.76 -1.72
N CYS A 39 -1.09 1.88 -2.24
CA CYS A 39 -0.13 2.74 -1.54
C CYS A 39 -0.55 4.21 -1.62
N LEU A 40 -0.08 5.02 -0.66
CA LEU A 40 -0.28 6.47 -0.59
C LEU A 40 1.02 7.15 -0.18
N THR A 41 1.28 8.33 -0.75
CA THR A 41 2.27 9.28 -0.21
C THR A 41 1.64 10.10 0.90
N LYS A 42 2.35 10.26 2.02
CA LYS A 42 1.94 11.06 3.18
C LYS A 42 3.14 11.80 3.78
N TYR A 43 2.88 12.77 4.64
CA TYR A 43 3.92 13.48 5.39
C TYR A 43 4.16 12.82 6.75
N SER A 44 5.41 12.78 7.20
CA SER A 44 5.76 12.32 8.54
C SER A 44 5.46 13.38 9.62
N ASP A 45 4.91 12.99 10.76
CA ASP A 45 4.79 13.88 11.95
C ASP A 45 6.10 14.02 12.74
N GLY A 46 7.13 13.26 12.36
CA GLY A 46 8.40 13.19 13.05
C GLY A 46 9.32 12.16 12.42
N ALA A 47 10.49 11.99 13.02
CA ALA A 47 11.49 11.08 12.49
C ALA A 47 10.98 9.61 12.48
N ILE A 48 11.17 8.94 11.34
CA ILE A 48 10.95 7.50 11.15
C ILE A 48 12.33 6.90 10.91
N ALA A 49 12.92 6.36 11.97
CA ALA A 49 14.32 5.93 11.98
C ALA A 49 14.60 4.61 11.23
N SER A 50 13.56 3.87 10.84
CA SER A 50 13.69 2.62 10.12
C SER A 50 12.46 2.33 9.26
N ARG A 51 12.66 1.63 8.15
CA ARG A 51 11.59 1.15 7.27
C ARG A 51 10.77 0.02 7.89
N PHE A 52 9.63 -0.28 7.25
CA PHE A 52 8.77 -1.42 7.54
C PHE A 52 8.12 -1.34 8.93
N LEU A 53 7.65 -0.14 9.26
CA LEU A 53 6.94 0.16 10.50
C LEU A 53 5.46 0.46 10.21
N LEU A 54 4.57 -0.04 11.06
CA LEU A 54 3.16 0.29 11.05
C LEU A 54 2.93 1.76 11.39
N VAL A 55 2.03 2.37 10.63
CA VAL A 55 1.65 3.77 10.79
C VAL A 55 0.16 3.93 11.01
N LYS A 56 -0.17 4.98 11.75
CA LYS A 56 -1.52 5.45 12.02
C LYS A 56 -1.68 6.87 11.49
N ALA A 57 -2.91 7.38 11.54
CA ALA A 57 -3.16 8.79 11.25
C ALA A 57 -2.33 9.66 12.19
N GLY A 58 -1.71 10.67 11.60
CA GLY A 58 -0.89 11.63 12.29
C GLY A 58 -1.73 12.74 12.94
N THR A 59 -1.17 13.94 12.94
CA THR A 59 -1.80 15.16 13.46
C THR A 59 -3.03 15.55 12.63
N ASP A 60 -3.02 15.24 11.33
CA ASP A 60 -4.15 15.43 10.42
C ASP A 60 -4.25 14.29 9.37
N ALA A 61 -5.10 14.49 8.36
CA ALA A 61 -5.40 13.49 7.34
C ALA A 61 -4.24 13.21 6.37
N ASP A 62 -3.28 14.13 6.22
CA ASP A 62 -2.14 14.03 5.32
C ASP A 62 -0.84 13.65 6.02
N HIS A 63 -0.87 13.64 7.35
CA HIS A 63 0.25 13.22 8.19
C HIS A 63 0.11 11.80 8.72
N ILE A 64 1.26 11.19 9.01
CA ILE A 64 1.37 9.89 9.66
C ILE A 64 2.28 9.92 10.87
N ALA A 65 1.97 9.06 11.82
CA ALA A 65 2.84 8.75 12.94
C ALA A 65 2.98 7.23 13.10
N LEU A 66 4.06 6.80 13.77
CA LEU A 66 4.23 5.40 14.13
C LEU A 66 3.08 4.92 15.03
N SER A 67 2.56 3.72 14.74
CA SER A 67 1.50 3.12 15.53
C SER A 67 2.02 2.64 16.88
N GLY A 68 1.26 2.84 17.94
CA GLY A 68 1.42 2.15 19.22
C GLY A 68 0.61 0.85 19.28
N ALA A 69 0.75 0.12 20.38
CA ALA A 69 0.11 -1.19 20.58
C ALA A 69 -1.43 -1.15 20.69
N THR A 70 -1.99 0.03 21.00
CA THR A 70 -3.43 0.24 21.15
C THR A 70 -4.05 1.01 19.98
N ASP A 71 -3.21 1.47 19.06
CA ASP A 71 -3.66 2.29 17.94
C ASP A 71 -4.24 1.42 16.82
N THR A 72 -4.93 2.08 15.88
CA THR A 72 -5.46 1.43 14.68
C THR A 72 -4.55 1.75 13.49
N PRO A 73 -3.55 0.91 13.20
CA PRO A 73 -2.69 1.12 12.04
C PRO A 73 -3.50 0.90 10.76
N TYR A 74 -3.18 1.65 9.71
CA TYR A 74 -3.82 1.47 8.41
C TYR A 74 -2.85 1.08 7.30
N GLY A 75 -1.54 1.12 7.57
CA GLY A 75 -0.52 0.83 6.59
C GLY A 75 0.85 0.57 7.20
N VAL A 76 1.78 0.16 6.35
CA VAL A 76 3.20 0.02 6.64
C VAL A 76 3.96 1.11 5.88
N CYS A 77 4.73 1.92 6.59
CA CYS A 77 5.69 2.84 5.98
C CYS A 77 6.90 2.04 5.46
N THR A 78 7.22 2.19 4.17
CA THR A 78 8.37 1.52 3.56
C THR A 78 9.61 2.38 3.49
N ASP A 79 9.53 3.63 3.95
CA ASP A 79 10.59 4.62 3.87
C ASP A 79 11.08 5.04 5.27
N GLU A 80 12.08 5.92 5.28
CA GLU A 80 12.61 6.58 6.46
C GLU A 80 12.38 8.08 6.33
N ALA A 81 12.27 8.78 7.45
CA ALA A 81 12.15 10.23 7.49
C ALA A 81 13.07 10.77 8.58
N ALA A 82 13.91 11.76 8.26
CA ALA A 82 14.84 12.32 9.24
C ALA A 82 14.15 13.28 10.21
N ALA A 83 13.09 13.95 9.75
CA ALA A 83 12.27 14.86 10.53
C ALA A 83 10.78 14.75 10.14
N ALA A 84 9.97 15.65 10.71
CA ALA A 84 8.59 15.85 10.26
C ALA A 84 8.55 16.53 8.88
N GLU A 85 7.39 16.52 8.24
CA GLU A 85 7.11 17.15 6.93
C GLU A 85 7.88 16.52 5.76
N GLU A 86 8.37 15.29 5.91
CA GLU A 86 8.99 14.54 4.83
C GLU A 86 7.99 13.59 4.19
N GLU A 87 7.99 13.53 2.85
CA GLU A 87 7.13 12.62 2.11
C GLU A 87 7.62 11.18 2.24
N VAL A 88 6.71 10.29 2.62
CA VAL A 88 6.98 8.86 2.81
C VAL A 88 5.88 8.01 2.18
N ASN A 89 6.27 6.84 1.66
CA ASN A 89 5.34 5.87 1.12
C ASN A 89 4.69 5.02 2.22
N VAL A 90 3.37 4.90 2.17
CA VAL A 90 2.57 4.03 3.03
C VAL A 90 1.87 2.97 2.19
N ASN A 91 2.25 1.72 2.37
CA ASN A 91 1.54 0.58 1.81
C ASN A 91 0.32 0.27 2.68
N LEU A 92 -0.87 0.42 2.12
CA LEU A 92 -2.14 0.23 2.84
C LEU A 92 -2.37 -1.26 3.16
N LEU A 93 -2.80 -1.52 4.39
CA LEU A 93 -3.23 -2.84 4.83
C LEU A 93 -4.51 -3.25 4.07
N ALA A 94 -4.62 -4.54 3.71
CA ALA A 94 -5.73 -5.12 2.94
C ALA A 94 -6.03 -4.54 1.53
N CYS A 95 -5.34 -3.46 1.10
CA CYS A 95 -5.48 -2.93 -0.26
C CYS A 95 -4.31 -3.30 -1.17
N ASN A 96 -3.15 -3.61 -0.60
CA ASN A 96 -1.98 -4.03 -1.38
C ASN A 96 -2.13 -5.51 -1.81
N LYS A 97 -1.82 -5.81 -3.08
CA LYS A 97 -1.86 -7.16 -3.66
C LYS A 97 -0.66 -8.03 -3.27
N GLN A 98 0.35 -7.43 -2.65
CA GLN A 98 1.63 -8.06 -2.31
C GLN A 98 1.70 -8.40 -0.82
N THR A 99 2.61 -9.31 -0.48
CA THR A 99 3.09 -9.46 0.89
C THR A 99 3.85 -8.20 1.32
N GLN A 100 3.93 -7.98 2.63
CA GLN A 100 4.59 -6.81 3.18
C GLN A 100 5.63 -7.23 4.20
N LYS A 101 6.72 -6.47 4.26
CA LYS A 101 7.70 -6.58 5.34
C LYS A 101 7.23 -5.79 6.55
N VAL A 102 7.47 -6.35 7.74
CA VAL A 102 7.20 -5.71 9.03
C VAL A 102 8.31 -6.01 10.02
N THR A 103 8.39 -5.22 11.08
CA THR A 103 9.47 -5.27 12.07
C THR A 103 8.99 -5.84 13.41
N ASN A 104 9.69 -6.84 13.94
CA ASN A 104 9.38 -7.49 15.22
C ASN A 104 9.78 -6.64 16.45
N ASP A 105 8.98 -6.70 17.52
CA ASP A 105 9.23 -6.04 18.82
C ASP A 105 9.98 -6.90 19.86
N ALA A 106 10.25 -8.17 19.55
CA ALA A 106 10.88 -9.17 20.42
C ALA A 106 10.13 -9.57 21.70
N THR A 107 8.86 -9.21 21.86
CA THR A 107 8.05 -9.65 23.01
C THR A 107 7.78 -11.16 22.99
N GLY A 108 8.06 -11.83 21.86
CA GLY A 108 8.15 -13.28 21.76
C GLY A 108 8.53 -13.74 20.37
N ALA A 109 8.98 -14.99 20.25
CA ALA A 109 9.24 -15.59 18.94
C ALA A 109 7.93 -15.67 18.13
N ILE A 110 8.01 -15.18 16.90
CA ILE A 110 6.97 -15.24 15.86
C ILE A 110 7.28 -16.45 14.98
N ALA A 111 6.27 -17.29 14.76
CA ALA A 111 6.33 -18.42 13.84
C ALA A 111 5.47 -18.17 12.59
N PHE A 112 5.68 -18.97 11.55
CA PHE A 112 4.80 -18.98 10.37
C PHE A 112 3.35 -19.23 10.80
N GLY A 113 2.42 -18.42 10.29
CA GLY A 113 0.99 -18.53 10.58
C GLY A 113 0.53 -17.81 11.85
N ASP A 114 1.44 -17.25 12.66
CA ASP A 114 1.04 -16.44 13.81
C ASP A 114 0.32 -15.15 13.33
N PHE A 115 -0.81 -14.84 13.98
CA PHE A 115 -1.47 -13.55 13.77
C PHE A 115 -0.69 -12.43 14.45
N LEU A 116 -0.58 -11.32 13.73
CA LEU A 116 0.21 -10.17 14.14
C LEU A 116 -0.70 -9.04 14.63
N VAL A 117 -0.25 -8.36 15.67
CA VAL A 117 -0.91 -7.21 16.28
C VAL A 117 0.10 -6.08 16.45
N PRO A 118 -0.32 -4.80 16.47
CA PRO A 118 0.60 -3.69 16.64
C PRO A 118 1.29 -3.76 18.01
N ALA A 119 2.54 -3.32 18.00
CA ALA A 119 3.36 -3.08 19.18
C ALA A 119 3.78 -1.61 19.21
N ALA A 120 4.59 -1.22 20.19
CA ALA A 120 5.11 0.14 20.27
C ALA A 120 6.03 0.46 19.08
N ASN A 121 6.11 1.75 18.73
CA ASN A 121 7.03 2.29 17.72
C ASN A 121 6.85 1.70 16.32
N GLY A 122 5.61 1.39 15.93
CA GLY A 122 5.27 0.83 14.62
C GLY A 122 5.72 -0.61 14.42
N LYS A 123 6.19 -1.30 15.46
CA LYS A 123 6.56 -2.71 15.37
C LYS A 123 5.32 -3.61 15.47
N VAL A 124 5.52 -4.90 15.23
CA VAL A 124 4.50 -5.93 15.41
C VAL A 124 4.96 -6.98 16.41
N LYS A 125 3.97 -7.67 16.97
CA LYS A 125 4.17 -8.87 17.79
C LYS A 125 3.10 -9.89 17.48
N LYS A 126 3.30 -11.13 17.89
CA LYS A 126 2.23 -12.13 17.85
C LYS A 126 1.10 -11.76 18.81
N ILE A 127 -0.13 -12.10 18.42
CA ILE A 127 -1.29 -12.00 19.28
C ILE A 127 -1.09 -12.83 20.56
N ALA A 128 -1.56 -12.33 21.70
CA ALA A 128 -1.46 -13.05 22.96
C ALA A 128 -2.44 -14.23 23.01
N ALA A 129 -2.05 -15.31 23.69
CA ALA A 129 -2.93 -16.45 23.94
C ALA A 129 -3.96 -16.09 25.01
N GLY A 130 -5.13 -15.60 24.60
CA GLY A 130 -6.23 -15.27 25.51
C GLY A 130 -7.26 -14.34 24.87
N ALA A 131 -8.40 -14.19 25.55
CA ALA A 131 -9.42 -13.22 25.15
C ALA A 131 -8.87 -11.79 25.26
N GLY A 132 -9.20 -10.95 24.27
CA GLY A 132 -8.81 -9.55 24.26
C GLY A 132 -9.21 -8.87 22.95
N ASN A 133 -9.19 -7.54 22.98
CA ASN A 133 -9.56 -6.71 21.83
C ASN A 133 -8.28 -6.28 21.12
N TYR A 134 -7.91 -7.01 20.08
CA TYR A 134 -6.68 -6.80 19.33
C TYR A 134 -6.99 -6.29 17.92
N TYR A 135 -6.13 -5.43 17.40
CA TYR A 135 -6.13 -5.10 15.98
C TYR A 135 -5.23 -6.09 15.25
N VAL A 136 -5.81 -7.08 14.58
CA VAL A 136 -5.03 -8.02 13.78
C VAL A 136 -4.64 -7.33 12.48
N VAL A 137 -3.35 -7.23 12.18
CA VAL A 137 -2.82 -6.49 11.00
C VAL A 137 -2.33 -7.41 9.89
N GLY A 138 -2.20 -8.70 10.18
CA GLY A 138 -1.65 -9.66 9.24
C GLY A 138 -1.36 -11.01 9.87
N MET A 139 -0.79 -11.88 9.05
CA MET A 139 -0.31 -13.20 9.42
C MET A 139 1.14 -13.36 8.98
N ALA A 140 2.00 -13.88 9.86
CA ALA A 140 3.41 -14.09 9.56
C ALA A 140 3.62 -15.17 8.48
N LEU A 141 4.48 -14.88 7.51
CA LEU A 141 4.91 -15.82 6.46
C LEU A 141 6.36 -16.29 6.66
N GLN A 142 7.03 -15.79 7.69
CA GLN A 142 8.37 -16.18 8.10
C GLN A 142 8.50 -16.04 9.62
N ALA A 143 9.40 -16.81 10.23
CA ALA A 143 9.74 -16.66 11.64
C ALA A 143 10.63 -15.43 11.89
N ALA A 144 10.49 -14.83 13.08
CA ALA A 144 11.31 -13.74 13.60
C ALA A 144 11.42 -13.87 15.12
N ALA A 145 12.54 -13.47 15.72
CA ALA A 145 12.77 -13.69 17.15
C ALA A 145 13.39 -12.50 17.88
N ALA A 146 14.26 -11.74 17.20
CA ALA A 146 14.95 -10.60 17.78
C ALA A 146 14.22 -9.29 17.48
N ASP A 147 14.58 -8.25 18.24
CA ASP A 147 14.01 -6.92 18.08
C ASP A 147 14.59 -6.30 16.81
N GLY A 148 13.74 -5.70 15.99
CA GLY A 148 14.18 -5.15 14.72
C GLY A 148 14.31 -6.18 13.59
N ASP A 149 14.04 -7.47 13.85
CA ASP A 149 13.97 -8.47 12.77
C ASP A 149 12.88 -8.05 11.76
N ILE A 150 13.29 -7.93 10.51
CA ILE A 150 12.37 -7.66 9.39
C ILE A 150 11.96 -9.01 8.78
N PHE A 151 10.66 -9.25 8.72
CA PHE A 151 10.10 -10.49 8.21
C PHE A 151 8.86 -10.23 7.36
N GLU A 152 8.49 -11.23 6.55
CA GLU A 152 7.38 -11.13 5.61
C GLU A 152 6.04 -11.49 6.26
N MET A 153 5.00 -10.72 5.96
CA MET A 153 3.62 -10.99 6.37
C MET A 153 2.65 -10.95 5.18
N ALA A 154 1.55 -11.69 5.31
CA ALA A 154 0.35 -11.47 4.52
C ALA A 154 -0.47 -10.36 5.20
N PRO A 155 -0.65 -9.17 4.58
CA PRO A 155 -1.38 -8.08 5.19
C PRO A 155 -2.88 -8.40 5.29
N ILE A 156 -3.47 -8.07 6.43
CA ILE A 156 -4.91 -8.11 6.68
C ILE A 156 -5.32 -6.71 7.14
N GLY A 157 -6.58 -6.32 6.97
CA GLY A 157 -7.05 -5.02 7.49
C GLY A 157 -6.94 -4.99 9.02
N ALA A 158 -6.79 -3.82 9.63
CA ALA A 158 -6.73 -3.70 11.09
C ALA A 158 -8.14 -3.73 11.70
N TRP A 159 -8.73 -4.92 11.80
CA TRP A 159 -10.04 -5.12 12.42
C TRP A 159 -9.87 -5.40 13.91
N LYS A 160 -10.65 -4.72 14.75
CA LYS A 160 -10.69 -4.97 16.19
C LYS A 160 -11.44 -6.28 16.45
N THR A 161 -10.80 -7.25 17.11
CA THR A 161 -11.51 -8.42 17.63
C THR A 161 -12.51 -7.96 18.69
N GLN A 162 -13.76 -8.41 18.57
CA GLN A 162 -14.87 -8.03 19.46
C GLN A 162 -14.64 -8.48 20.90
#